data_AF-A0A1A8D8U7-F1
#
_entry.id   AF-A0A1A8D8U7-F1
#
_cell.length_a   1.000
_cell.length_b   1.000
_cell.length_c   1.000
_cell.angle_alpha   90.00
_cell.angle_beta   90.00
_cell.angle_gamma   90.00
#
_symmetry.space_group_name_H-M   'P 1'
#
loop_
_entity.id
_entity.type
_entity.pdbx_description
1 polymer ?
#
loop_
_entity_poly.entity_id
_entity_poly.type
_entity_poly.pdbx_seq_one_letter_code
_entity_poly.pdbx_strand_id
1 'polypeptide(L)'
;TAGAELAAARMNCHISRGTFPLFSWLFNNSVLPSEDRHVEFVLSQPGPGDPSQTLILTELSPKHSGYYQCSARDSYDPSGSWVQSAAVLVHITDQIRYLKPQGASPTETPQQVLLSPFESISLLFCCFFLLMLGVAVLCVCKMFHQDSTNISSLNPPSLHLSEPESHAGALQAPALSAVQN
;
A
#
# COMPACT_ATOMS: atom_id res chain seq x y z
N THR A 1 3.57 -3.92 -6.14
CA THR A 1 4.57 -2.95 -6.62
C THR A 1 4.54 -1.76 -5.69
N ALA A 2 5.52 -1.60 -4.81
CA ALA A 2 5.59 -0.44 -3.94
C ALA A 2 5.96 0.77 -4.81
N GLY A 3 5.09 1.78 -4.87
CA GLY A 3 5.38 3.03 -5.55
C GLY A 3 6.43 3.81 -4.76
N ALA A 4 7.46 4.32 -5.42
CA ALA A 4 8.38 5.26 -4.80
C ALA A 4 7.64 6.59 -4.58
N GLU A 5 7.48 7.00 -3.33
CA GLU A 5 7.02 8.34 -3.00
C GLU A 5 8.19 9.32 -3.17
N LEU A 6 8.02 10.30 -4.06
CA LEU A 6 9.00 11.37 -4.28
C LEU A 6 8.51 12.62 -3.57
N ALA A 7 9.37 13.20 -2.72
CA ALA A 7 9.11 14.47 -2.06
C ALA A 7 9.81 15.61 -2.80
N ALA A 8 9.11 16.73 -2.97
CA ALA A 8 9.61 17.94 -3.60
C ALA A 8 9.19 19.17 -2.80
N ALA A 9 9.96 20.26 -2.88
CA ALA A 9 9.59 21.55 -2.28
C ALA A 9 9.24 22.55 -3.37
N ARG A 10 8.26 23.42 -3.09
CA ARG A 10 7.77 24.43 -4.04
C ARG A 10 7.75 25.79 -3.36
N MET A 11 8.41 26.78 -3.97
CA MET A 11 8.37 28.18 -3.54
C MET A 11 7.80 29.03 -4.66
N ASN A 12 6.89 29.93 -4.31
CA ASN A 12 6.22 30.80 -5.27
C ASN A 12 6.59 32.26 -5.01
N CYS A 13 7.02 32.96 -6.06
CA CYS A 13 7.27 34.39 -6.03
C CYS A 13 6.18 35.11 -6.79
N HIS A 14 5.44 36.00 -6.13
CA HIS A 14 4.34 36.73 -6.74
C HIS A 14 4.59 38.24 -6.65
N ILE A 15 4.44 38.93 -7.78
CA ILE A 15 4.64 40.37 -7.86
C ILE A 15 3.32 41.10 -7.58
N SER A 16 3.30 41.93 -6.54
CA SER A 16 2.10 42.66 -6.14
C SER A 16 1.77 43.86 -7.04
N ARG A 17 2.75 44.42 -7.76
CA ARG A 17 2.63 45.64 -8.57
C ARG A 17 3.57 45.62 -9.77
N GLY A 18 3.14 46.22 -10.87
CA GLY A 18 3.88 46.24 -12.13
C GLY A 18 3.38 45.19 -13.11
N THR A 19 3.89 45.25 -14.33
CA THR A 19 3.59 44.30 -15.41
C THR A 19 4.90 43.87 -16.04
N PHE A 20 4.95 42.63 -16.58
CA PHE A 20 6.13 42.09 -17.27
C PHE A 20 7.43 42.01 -16.43
N PRO A 21 7.41 41.36 -15.25
CA PRO A 21 8.61 41.17 -14.45
C PRO A 21 9.59 40.15 -15.07
N LEU A 22 10.88 40.47 -15.04
CA LEU A 22 11.98 39.51 -15.13
C LEU A 22 12.25 38.97 -13.74
N PHE A 23 12.41 37.65 -13.61
CA PHE A 23 12.66 36.99 -12.34
C PHE A 23 14.08 36.44 -12.24
N SER A 24 14.60 36.40 -11.03
CA SER A 24 15.85 35.72 -10.67
C SER A 24 15.70 35.14 -9.27
N TRP A 25 16.19 33.94 -9.04
CA TRP A 25 16.22 33.33 -7.71
C TRP A 25 17.62 33.37 -7.14
N LEU A 26 17.71 33.53 -5.82
CA LEU A 26 18.95 33.48 -5.08
C LEU A 26 18.87 32.38 -4.03
N PHE A 27 19.93 31.58 -3.96
CA PHE A 27 20.19 30.62 -2.91
C PHE A 27 21.46 31.02 -2.18
N ASN A 28 21.37 31.28 -0.88
CA ASN A 28 22.47 31.80 -0.06
C ASN A 28 23.21 32.97 -0.76
N ASN A 29 22.42 33.93 -1.24
CA ASN A 29 22.85 35.14 -1.97
C ASN A 29 23.55 34.89 -3.32
N SER A 30 23.57 33.65 -3.80
CA SER A 30 24.09 33.29 -5.13
C SER A 30 22.94 33.12 -6.10
N VAL A 31 23.07 33.69 -7.31
CA VAL A 31 22.03 33.60 -8.35
C VAL A 31 21.90 32.16 -8.83
N LEU A 32 20.68 31.63 -8.81
CA LEU A 32 20.36 30.34 -9.41
C LEU A 32 20.24 30.48 -10.93
N PRO A 33 20.83 29.54 -11.70
CA PRO A 33 20.75 29.56 -13.16
C PRO A 33 19.30 29.49 -13.63
N SER A 34 18.92 30.33 -14.60
CA SER A 34 17.59 30.33 -15.20
C SER A 34 17.46 29.34 -16.36
N GLU A 35 18.55 28.99 -17.03
CA GLU A 35 18.54 28.23 -18.30
C GLU A 35 19.08 26.80 -18.19
N ASP A 36 19.81 26.49 -17.13
CA ASP A 36 20.27 25.13 -16.91
C ASP A 36 19.30 24.41 -15.99
N ARG A 37 18.60 23.43 -16.56
CA ARG A 37 17.83 22.41 -15.84
C ARG A 37 18.80 21.56 -15.01
N HIS A 38 19.42 22.16 -14.00
CA HIS A 38 19.98 21.40 -12.91
C HIS A 38 18.85 20.51 -12.42
N VAL A 39 19.06 19.19 -12.49
CA VAL A 39 18.02 18.20 -12.20
C VAL A 39 17.34 18.49 -10.86
N GLU A 40 18.06 19.14 -9.96
CA GLU A 40 17.75 19.59 -8.60
C GLU A 40 16.82 20.83 -8.50
N PHE A 41 16.89 21.78 -9.43
CA PHE A 41 16.13 23.04 -9.40
C PHE A 41 15.38 23.25 -10.71
N VAL A 42 14.06 23.36 -10.65
CA VAL A 42 13.20 23.62 -11.80
C VAL A 42 12.46 24.92 -11.61
N LEU A 43 12.61 25.82 -12.57
CA LEU A 43 11.91 27.10 -12.62
C LEU A 43 10.70 26.99 -13.56
N SER A 44 9.53 27.43 -13.09
CA SER A 44 8.36 27.54 -13.96
C SER A 44 8.51 28.74 -14.90
N GLN A 45 7.93 28.63 -16.09
CA GLN A 45 7.76 29.80 -16.97
C GLN A 45 6.57 30.63 -16.49
N PRO A 46 6.72 31.96 -16.37
CA PRO A 46 5.58 32.84 -16.07
C PRO A 46 4.49 32.70 -17.13
N GLY A 47 3.25 32.55 -16.69
CA GLY A 47 2.10 32.42 -17.57
C GLY A 47 1.62 33.77 -18.12
N PRO A 48 0.83 33.79 -19.22
CA PRO A 48 0.19 35.01 -19.69
C PRO A 48 -0.73 35.58 -18.61
N GLY A 49 -0.41 36.76 -18.09
CA GLY A 49 -1.21 37.42 -17.05
C GLY A 49 -0.97 36.90 -15.61
N ASP A 50 -0.06 35.96 -15.40
CA ASP A 50 0.37 35.52 -14.08
C ASP A 50 1.79 36.06 -13.80
N PRO A 51 1.92 37.17 -13.03
CA PRO A 51 3.21 37.74 -12.68
C PRO A 51 3.83 36.96 -11.51
N SER A 52 3.90 35.63 -11.63
CA SER A 52 4.53 34.76 -10.67
C SER A 52 5.50 33.78 -11.30
N GLN A 53 6.53 33.44 -10.52
CA GLN A 53 7.48 32.39 -10.87
C GLN A 53 7.61 31.42 -9.71
N THR A 54 7.55 30.13 -10.02
CA THR A 54 7.72 29.05 -9.06
C THR A 54 9.11 28.45 -9.19
N LEU A 55 9.79 28.26 -8.08
CA LEU A 55 10.99 27.42 -7.94
C LEU A 55 10.59 26.08 -7.31
N ILE A 56 10.98 24.98 -7.94
CA ILE A 56 10.71 23.62 -7.50
C ILE A 56 12.04 22.93 -7.21
N LEU A 57 12.19 22.41 -6.00
CA LEU A 57 13.28 21.49 -5.64
C LEU A 57 12.76 20.07 -5.83
N THR A 58 13.32 19.37 -6.80
CA THR A 58 12.96 17.98 -7.14
C THR A 58 13.66 16.96 -6.25
N GLU A 59 14.81 17.33 -5.70
CA GLU A 59 15.57 16.53 -4.73
C GLU A 59 15.62 17.29 -3.41
N LEU A 60 15.28 16.64 -2.31
CA LEU A 60 15.36 17.21 -0.98
C LEU A 60 16.52 16.55 -0.23
N SER A 61 17.59 17.30 -0.03
CA SER A 61 18.72 16.87 0.77
C SER A 61 19.19 18.00 1.66
N PRO A 62 19.95 17.71 2.74
CA PRO A 62 20.49 18.76 3.61
C PRO A 62 21.32 19.82 2.86
N LYS A 63 21.89 19.47 1.69
CA LYS A 63 22.69 20.38 0.85
C LYS A 63 21.87 21.56 0.29
N HIS A 64 20.54 21.41 0.18
CA HIS A 64 19.63 22.50 -0.25
C HIS A 64 19.06 23.30 0.92
N SER A 65 19.54 23.07 2.16
CA SER A 65 19.13 23.91 3.27
C SER A 65 19.82 25.26 3.18
N GLY A 66 19.06 26.34 3.33
CA GLY A 66 19.61 27.69 3.25
C GLY A 66 18.56 28.75 3.00
N TYR A 67 19.04 29.95 2.68
CA TYR A 67 18.18 31.11 2.45
C TYR A 67 17.82 31.23 0.97
N TYR A 68 16.52 31.24 0.70
CA TYR A 68 15.96 31.45 -0.63
C TYR A 68 15.35 32.84 -0.73
N GLN A 69 15.65 33.52 -1.83
CA GLN A 69 15.12 34.84 -2.14
C GLN A 69 14.72 34.90 -3.61
N CYS A 70 13.60 35.54 -3.89
CA CYS A 70 13.23 35.91 -5.24
C CYS A 70 13.62 37.37 -5.48
N SER A 71 14.13 37.67 -6.67
CA SER A 71 14.35 39.02 -7.15
C SER A 71 13.58 39.24 -8.43
N ALA A 72 13.04 40.45 -8.60
CA ALA A 72 12.37 40.84 -9.82
C ALA A 72 12.82 42.22 -10.30
N ARG A 73 12.80 42.41 -11.62
CA ARG A 73 13.05 43.69 -12.28
C ARG A 73 12.05 43.88 -13.41
N ASP A 74 11.73 45.12 -13.74
CA ASP A 74 10.96 45.42 -14.95
C ASP A 74 11.76 45.01 -16.21
N SER A 75 11.08 44.38 -17.17
CA SER A 75 11.68 44.03 -18.47
C SER A 75 11.85 45.23 -19.40
N TYR A 76 11.06 46.30 -19.22
CA TYR A 76 11.13 47.52 -20.02
C TYR A 76 12.13 48.55 -19.49
N ASP A 77 12.55 48.42 -18.23
CA ASP A 77 13.60 49.24 -17.63
C ASP A 77 14.83 48.37 -17.27
N PRO A 78 15.72 48.11 -18.24
CA PRO A 78 16.93 47.33 -18.00
C PRO A 78 17.92 48.03 -17.05
N SER A 79 17.80 49.36 -16.87
CA SER A 79 18.62 50.13 -15.95
C SER A 79 18.10 50.13 -14.51
N GLY A 80 16.87 49.67 -14.30
CA GLY A 80 16.23 49.56 -13.00
C GLY A 80 16.94 48.60 -12.05
N SER A 81 16.82 48.87 -10.75
CA SER A 81 17.33 48.00 -9.70
C SER A 81 16.49 46.74 -9.53
N TRP A 82 17.14 45.62 -9.20
CA TRP A 82 16.44 44.42 -8.75
C TRP A 82 15.77 44.66 -7.38
N VAL A 83 14.51 44.30 -7.26
CA VAL A 83 13.77 44.29 -5.99
C VAL A 83 13.76 42.86 -5.46
N GLN A 84 14.18 42.67 -4.20
CA GLN A 84 14.29 41.35 -3.58
C GLN A 84 13.17 41.10 -2.57
N SER A 85 12.71 39.85 -2.48
CA SER A 85 11.82 39.40 -1.42
C SER A 85 12.57 39.30 -0.09
N ALA A 86 11.83 39.09 1.00
CA ALA A 86 12.42 38.63 2.24
C ALA A 86 13.13 37.27 2.03
N ALA A 87 14.21 37.06 2.79
CA ALA A 87 14.92 35.79 2.80
C ALA A 87 14.16 34.75 3.61
N VAL A 88 13.87 33.62 2.98
CA VAL A 88 13.18 32.49 3.62
C VAL A 88 14.19 31.39 3.90
N LEU A 89 14.36 31.04 5.18
CA LEU A 89 15.19 29.92 5.58
C LEU A 89 14.43 28.61 5.35
N VAL A 90 14.98 27.77 4.48
CA VAL A 90 14.50 26.40 4.24
C VAL A 90 15.47 25.43 4.91
N HIS A 91 14.95 24.55 5.76
CA HIS A 91 15.74 23.56 6.47
C HIS A 91 15.24 22.15 6.13
N ILE A 92 16.08 21.37 5.45
CA ILE A 92 15.77 20.01 4.99
C ILE A 92 16.52 19.01 5.86
N THR A 93 15.77 18.16 6.56
CA THR A 93 16.31 17.10 7.42
C THR A 93 16.34 15.75 6.70
N ASP A 94 17.39 14.95 6.91
CA ASP A 94 17.53 13.58 6.35
C ASP A 94 16.67 12.53 7.09
N GLN A 95 15.41 12.86 7.40
CA GLN A 95 14.51 11.93 8.11
C GLN A 95 14.06 10.74 7.23
N ILE A 96 14.32 10.80 5.92
CA ILE A 96 13.80 9.84 4.94
C ILE A 96 14.68 8.58 4.82
N ARG A 97 15.93 8.57 5.30
CA ARG A 97 16.74 7.33 5.29
C ARG A 97 16.51 6.38 6.46
N TYR A 98 15.85 6.82 7.53
CA TYR A 98 15.67 6.01 8.74
C TYR A 98 14.26 5.44 8.92
N LEU A 99 13.26 5.88 8.14
CA LEU A 99 11.97 5.18 8.05
C LEU A 99 12.01 4.09 6.97
N LYS A 100 13.06 3.25 7.01
CA LYS A 100 13.00 1.94 6.34
C LYS A 100 12.06 1.08 7.19
N PRO A 101 11.07 0.35 6.62
CA PRO A 101 10.38 -0.70 7.34
C PRO A 101 11.42 -1.78 7.65
N GLN A 102 12.00 -1.71 8.85
CA GLN A 102 12.94 -2.71 9.32
C GLN A 102 12.11 -3.90 9.77
N GLY A 103 11.98 -4.88 8.88
CA GLY A 103 11.51 -6.20 9.26
C GLY A 103 12.43 -6.78 10.35
N ALA A 104 11.83 -7.04 11.52
CA ALA A 104 12.16 -8.00 12.60
C ALA A 104 13.63 -8.04 13.10
N SER A 105 13.99 -8.04 14.39
CA SER A 105 13.42 -8.56 15.66
C SER A 105 14.44 -8.24 16.80
N PRO A 106 14.28 -8.70 18.07
CA PRO A 106 13.26 -8.38 19.08
C PRO A 106 13.87 -7.60 20.27
N THR A 107 13.02 -6.99 21.11
CA THR A 107 13.05 -7.02 22.60
C THR A 107 12.39 -5.75 23.19
N GLU A 108 11.14 -5.95 23.64
CA GLU A 108 10.46 -5.37 24.82
C GLU A 108 10.51 -3.86 25.12
N THR A 109 9.43 -3.11 24.83
CA THR A 109 8.42 -2.58 25.81
C THR A 109 7.33 -1.75 25.08
N PRO A 110 6.13 -1.55 25.67
CA PRO A 110 4.87 -1.42 24.92
C PRO A 110 4.66 -0.01 24.36
N GLN A 111 4.93 0.19 23.08
CA GLN A 111 4.36 1.29 22.34
C GLN A 111 2.97 0.88 21.85
N GLN A 112 1.94 1.55 22.38
CA GLN A 112 0.60 1.55 21.81
C GLN A 112 0.72 1.96 20.34
N VAL A 113 0.66 0.95 19.48
CA VAL A 113 0.60 1.12 18.04
C VAL A 113 -0.71 1.85 17.74
N LEU A 114 -0.61 3.15 17.51
CA LEU A 114 -1.67 3.94 16.91
C LEU A 114 -1.78 3.51 15.45
N LEU A 115 -2.47 2.38 15.20
CA LEU A 115 -2.83 1.97 13.85
C LEU A 115 -3.66 3.10 13.23
N SER A 116 -3.25 3.52 12.04
CA SER A 116 -4.02 4.46 11.22
C SER A 116 -5.47 3.96 11.08
N PRO A 117 -6.49 4.84 11.16
CA PRO A 117 -7.90 4.43 11.16
C PRO A 117 -8.29 3.58 9.94
N PHE A 118 -7.56 3.68 8.84
CA PHE A 118 -7.75 2.87 7.64
C PHE A 118 -7.36 1.40 7.82
N GLU A 119 -6.26 1.12 8.53
CA GLU A 119 -5.80 -0.26 8.80
C GLU A 119 -6.73 -0.96 9.80
N SER A 120 -7.28 -0.21 10.75
CA SER A 120 -8.27 -0.72 11.70
C SER A 120 -9.55 -1.21 11.02
N ILE A 121 -10.05 -0.48 10.01
CA ILE A 121 -11.28 -0.85 9.29
C ILE A 121 -11.05 -2.10 8.44
N SER A 122 -9.91 -2.17 7.74
CA SER A 122 -9.54 -3.35 6.95
C SER A 122 -9.39 -4.61 7.81
N LEU A 123 -8.81 -4.48 9.01
CA LEU A 123 -8.66 -5.61 9.94
C LEU A 123 -10.03 -6.12 10.45
N LEU A 124 -10.91 -5.20 10.87
CA LEU A 124 -12.25 -5.55 11.34
C LEU A 124 -13.06 -6.29 10.26
N PHE A 125 -13.01 -5.77 9.03
CA PHE A 125 -13.64 -6.41 7.88
C PHE A 125 -13.04 -7.79 7.63
N CYS A 126 -11.72 -7.91 7.54
CA CYS A 126 -11.04 -9.19 7.32
C CYS A 126 -11.44 -10.23 8.39
N CYS A 127 -11.40 -9.86 9.66
CA CYS A 127 -11.80 -10.73 10.76
C CYS A 127 -13.27 -11.17 10.63
N PHE A 128 -14.19 -10.26 10.32
CA PHE A 128 -15.59 -10.59 10.14
C PHE A 128 -15.80 -11.59 8.99
N PHE A 129 -15.14 -11.37 7.84
CA PHE A 129 -15.24 -12.28 6.70
C PHE A 129 -14.71 -13.68 7.02
N LEU A 130 -13.57 -13.79 7.70
CA LEU A 130 -13.01 -15.07 8.10
C LEU A 130 -13.90 -15.81 9.09
N LEU A 131 -14.52 -15.11 10.04
CA LEU A 131 -15.47 -15.70 10.97
C LEU A 131 -16.72 -16.22 10.24
N MET A 132 -17.28 -15.46 9.32
CA MET A 132 -18.43 -15.89 8.52
C MET A 132 -18.10 -17.11 7.67
N LEU A 133 -16.91 -17.15 7.05
CA LEU A 133 -16.43 -18.32 6.32
C LEU A 133 -16.26 -19.54 7.24
N GLY A 134 -15.67 -19.37 8.42
CA GLY A 134 -15.50 -20.44 9.40
C GLY A 134 -16.85 -21.03 9.85
N VAL A 135 -17.83 -20.18 10.16
CA VAL A 135 -19.18 -20.62 10.51
C VAL A 135 -19.84 -21.35 9.35
N ALA A 136 -19.73 -20.82 8.12
CA ALA A 136 -20.28 -21.49 6.94
C ALA A 136 -19.68 -22.89 6.73
N VAL A 137 -18.35 -23.03 6.87
CA VAL A 137 -17.66 -24.32 6.78
C VAL A 137 -18.14 -25.25 7.89
N LEU A 138 -18.24 -24.79 9.14
CA LEU A 138 -18.76 -25.59 10.25
C LEU A 138 -20.20 -26.05 10.01
N CYS A 139 -21.07 -25.19 9.49
CA CYS A 139 -22.44 -25.54 9.12
C CYS A 139 -22.46 -26.64 8.06
N VAL A 140 -21.66 -26.50 7.01
CA VAL A 140 -21.55 -27.51 5.93
C VAL A 140 -20.98 -28.83 6.47
N CYS A 141 -19.91 -28.79 7.25
CA CYS A 141 -19.34 -29.98 7.90
C CYS A 141 -20.34 -30.67 8.82
N LYS A 142 -21.13 -29.90 9.58
CA LYS A 142 -22.19 -30.42 10.44
C LYS A 142 -23.30 -31.10 9.63
N MET A 143 -23.70 -30.51 8.49
CA MET A 143 -24.68 -31.14 7.58
C MET A 143 -24.18 -32.49 7.05
N PHE A 144 -22.94 -32.55 6.57
CA PHE A 144 -22.35 -33.80 6.09
C PHE A 144 -22.16 -34.84 7.19
N HIS A 145 -21.81 -34.42 8.41
CA HIS A 145 -21.71 -35.33 9.54
C HIS A 145 -23.08 -35.91 9.92
N GLN A 146 -24.14 -35.10 9.86
CA GLN A 146 -25.49 -35.52 10.22
C GLN A 146 -26.06 -36.56 9.24
N ASP A 147 -25.74 -36.44 7.94
CA ASP A 147 -26.05 -37.47 6.94
C ASP A 147 -25.26 -38.77 7.20
N SER A 148 -23.99 -38.69 7.61
CA SER A 148 -23.19 -39.87 7.94
C SER A 148 -23.66 -40.61 9.21
N THR A 149 -24.15 -39.88 10.22
CA THR A 149 -24.70 -40.48 11.45
C THR A 149 -26.06 -41.17 11.23
N ASN A 150 -26.88 -40.72 10.29
CA ASN A 150 -28.14 -41.40 9.95
C ASN A 150 -27.90 -42.70 9.14
N ILE A 151 -26.86 -42.77 8.33
CA ILE A 151 -26.52 -43.97 7.54
C ILE A 151 -25.87 -45.06 8.40
N SER A 152 -25.25 -44.70 9.54
CA SER A 152 -24.58 -45.65 10.45
C SER A 152 -25.49 -46.25 11.54
N SER A 153 -26.78 -45.89 11.58
CA SER A 153 -27.75 -46.34 12.60
C SER A 153 -28.60 -47.56 12.20
N LEU A 154 -28.29 -48.24 11.09
CA LEU A 154 -28.86 -49.56 10.78
C LEU A 154 -27.79 -50.63 10.95
N ASN A 155 -27.58 -51.09 12.19
CA ASN A 155 -26.95 -52.39 12.43
C ASN A 155 -28.02 -53.36 12.94
N PRO A 156 -27.98 -54.64 12.51
CA PRO A 156 -29.12 -55.56 12.54
C PRO A 156 -29.37 -56.11 13.95
N PRO A 157 -30.59 -56.60 14.22
CA PRO A 157 -30.90 -57.20 15.51
C PRO A 157 -30.16 -58.53 15.69
N SER A 158 -29.34 -58.60 16.73
CA SER A 158 -28.79 -59.84 17.27
C SER A 158 -29.88 -60.64 17.98
N LEU A 159 -30.16 -61.86 17.53
CA LEU A 159 -30.93 -62.85 18.29
C LEU A 159 -30.14 -64.17 18.40
N HIS A 160 -30.15 -64.67 19.63
CA HIS A 160 -29.30 -65.71 20.17
C HIS A 160 -30.10 -67.03 20.25
N LEU A 161 -29.49 -68.13 19.77
CA LEU A 161 -29.72 -69.56 20.04
C LEU A 161 -31.15 -70.16 20.00
N SER A 162 -31.33 -71.13 19.09
CA SER A 162 -31.95 -72.44 19.35
C SER A 162 -31.26 -73.51 18.48
N GLU A 163 -30.99 -74.67 19.05
CA GLU A 163 -30.32 -75.87 18.51
C GLU A 163 -31.34 -77.06 18.53
N PRO A 164 -31.12 -78.27 17.97
CA PRO A 164 -30.69 -78.77 16.64
C PRO A 164 -31.83 -79.59 15.93
N GLU A 165 -31.44 -80.46 14.96
CA GLU A 165 -32.16 -81.59 14.32
C GLU A 165 -32.99 -81.28 13.07
N SER A 166 -33.07 -82.13 12.03
CA SER A 166 -32.32 -83.27 11.50
C SER A 166 -32.99 -83.64 10.15
N HIS A 167 -32.39 -84.57 9.39
CA HIS A 167 -32.93 -85.23 8.17
C HIS A 167 -32.64 -84.60 6.78
N ALA A 168 -31.55 -85.10 6.20
CA ALA A 168 -31.53 -85.95 5.00
C ALA A 168 -32.38 -85.55 3.78
N GLY A 169 -31.70 -85.17 2.71
CA GLY A 169 -32.26 -85.05 1.36
C GLY A 169 -31.12 -84.99 0.34
N ALA A 170 -30.84 -86.12 -0.29
CA ALA A 170 -29.68 -86.38 -1.13
C ALA A 170 -29.68 -85.67 -2.50
N LEU A 171 -28.49 -85.65 -3.10
CA LEU A 171 -28.18 -85.62 -4.55
C LEU A 171 -28.53 -84.28 -5.27
N GLN A 172 -27.70 -83.70 -6.14
CA GLN A 172 -26.75 -84.25 -7.10
C GLN A 172 -25.92 -83.08 -7.67
N ALA A 173 -24.60 -83.26 -7.84
CA ALA A 173 -23.79 -82.56 -8.85
C ALA A 173 -24.13 -83.16 -10.25
N PRO A 174 -23.70 -82.64 -11.43
CA PRO A 174 -22.48 -81.86 -11.74
C PRO A 174 -22.79 -80.73 -12.79
N ALA A 175 -21.93 -80.10 -13.59
CA ALA A 175 -20.56 -80.31 -14.03
C ALA A 175 -20.00 -78.98 -14.60
N LEU A 176 -18.68 -78.85 -14.58
CA LEU A 176 -17.91 -77.95 -15.44
C LEU A 176 -18.17 -78.23 -16.94
N SER A 177 -18.03 -77.21 -17.78
CA SER A 177 -17.09 -77.31 -18.91
C SER A 177 -16.62 -75.93 -19.37
N ALA A 178 -15.30 -75.81 -19.52
CA ALA A 178 -14.64 -74.82 -20.36
C ALA A 178 -14.86 -75.15 -21.85
N VAL A 179 -14.62 -74.17 -22.74
CA VAL A 179 -13.77 -74.25 -23.96
C VAL A 179 -13.96 -72.98 -24.82
N GLN A 180 -12.89 -72.18 -24.86
CA GLN A 180 -12.21 -71.56 -26.01
C GLN A 180 -12.89 -71.55 -27.41
N ASN A 181 -13.18 -70.36 -27.95
CA ASN A 181 -12.48 -69.68 -29.04
C ASN A 181 -13.29 -68.45 -29.50
#